data_AF-A0A8T6AAL0-F1
#
_entry.id   AF-A0A8T6AAL0-F1
#
_cell.length_a   1.000
_cell.length_b   1.000
_cell.length_c   1.000
_cell.angle_alpha   90.00
_cell.angle_beta   90.00
_cell.angle_gamma   90.00
#
_symmetry.space_group_name_H-M   'P 1'
#
loop_
_entity.id
_entity.type
_entity.pdbx_description
1 polymer ?
#
loop_
_entity_poly.entity_id
_entity_poly.type
_entity_poly.pdbx_seq_one_letter_code
_entity_poly.pdbx_strand_id
1 'polypeptide(L)'
;DTVYIGLGSAGTAWYKLDTQAKDKKWTALAAFPGGPRDQATSAFIDGNLYVFGGIGKNSEGLTQVFNDVHKYNPKTNSWVKLMSHAPMGMAGHVTFVHNGKAYVTGGVNQNIFNGYFEDLNEAGKDSTAIDKINAHYFDKKAEDYFFNKFLLSFDPSTQQWSYAGESPWYGTAGAAVVNKGDKTWLINGEAKPGLRTDAVFELDFTGDNLKWNKLAPVASPDGVAGGFAGISNDSLIFAGGAGFKGSRENYQNGKNYAHEGLKKSY
;
A
#
# COMPACT_ATOMS: atom_id res chain seq x y z
N ASP A 1 -22.90 -7.04 -3.09
CA ASP A 1 -23.83 -6.49 -2.10
C ASP A 1 -23.25 -6.34 -0.69
N THR A 2 -22.35 -7.22 -0.22
CA THR A 2 -21.76 -7.02 1.12
C THR A 2 -20.44 -6.25 1.05
N VAL A 3 -20.35 -5.15 1.78
CA VAL A 3 -19.11 -4.38 2.00
C VAL A 3 -18.46 -4.83 3.30
N TYR A 4 -17.13 -4.89 3.35
CA TYR A 4 -16.34 -5.15 4.54
C TYR A 4 -15.34 -4.01 4.75
N ILE A 5 -15.24 -3.48 5.97
CA ILE A 5 -14.25 -2.45 6.35
C ILE A 5 -13.70 -2.75 7.73
N GLY A 6 -12.47 -2.33 8.00
CA GLY A 6 -11.82 -2.49 9.30
C GLY A 6 -10.39 -1.98 9.28
N LEU A 7 -9.69 -2.15 10.40
CA LEU A 7 -8.30 -1.70 10.58
C LEU A 7 -8.15 -0.17 10.50
N GLY A 8 -6.92 0.32 10.27
CA GLY A 8 -6.60 1.74 10.34
C GLY A 8 -6.94 2.33 11.71
N SER A 9 -7.57 3.49 11.71
CA SER A 9 -8.05 4.16 12.94
C SER A 9 -9.13 3.37 13.70
N ALA A 10 -9.71 2.31 13.12
CA ALA A 10 -10.65 1.43 13.82
C ALA A 10 -9.94 0.38 14.70
N GLY A 11 -8.60 0.37 14.73
CA GLY A 11 -7.83 -0.57 15.54
C GLY A 11 -7.95 -1.99 14.99
N THR A 12 -8.47 -2.92 15.79
CA THR A 12 -8.72 -4.32 15.37
C THR A 12 -10.15 -4.56 14.89
N ALA A 13 -11.02 -3.54 14.92
CA ALA A 13 -12.42 -3.71 14.58
C ALA A 13 -12.63 -3.95 13.07
N TRP A 14 -13.64 -4.78 12.78
CA TRP A 14 -14.14 -5.05 11.44
C TRP A 14 -15.66 -4.99 11.43
N TYR A 15 -16.22 -4.53 10.32
CA TYR A 15 -17.65 -4.36 10.10
C TYR A 15 -18.04 -4.85 8.71
N LYS A 16 -19.29 -5.33 8.58
CA LYS A 16 -19.93 -5.54 7.27
C LYS A 16 -21.21 -4.73 7.12
N LEU A 17 -21.58 -4.43 5.88
CA LEU A 17 -22.84 -3.78 5.51
C LEU A 17 -23.43 -4.44 4.27
N ASP A 18 -24.72 -4.72 4.29
CA ASP A 18 -25.49 -5.15 3.11
C ASP A 18 -26.03 -3.91 2.40
N THR A 19 -25.60 -3.69 1.15
CA THR A 19 -25.99 -2.53 0.36
C THR A 19 -27.41 -2.62 -0.19
N GLN A 20 -27.98 -3.82 -0.28
CA GLN A 20 -29.35 -4.04 -0.76
C GLN A 20 -30.39 -3.96 0.36
N ALA A 21 -29.96 -4.00 1.61
CA ALA A 21 -30.85 -3.80 2.75
C ALA A 21 -31.54 -2.42 2.68
N LYS A 22 -32.85 -2.41 2.98
CA LYS A 22 -33.64 -1.17 3.11
C LYS A 22 -33.07 -0.29 4.23
N ASP A 23 -32.77 -0.90 5.37
CA ASP A 23 -32.11 -0.26 6.51
C ASP A 23 -30.64 -0.71 6.56
N LYS A 24 -29.75 0.17 6.12
CA LYS A 24 -28.31 -0.11 5.99
C LYS A 24 -27.64 0.11 7.33
N LYS A 25 -26.97 -0.92 7.83
CA LYS A 25 -26.25 -0.85 9.11
C LYS A 25 -24.92 -1.57 9.05
N TRP A 26 -23.94 -1.01 9.74
CA TRP A 26 -22.68 -1.67 10.02
C TRP A 26 -22.89 -2.73 11.10
N THR A 27 -22.55 -3.97 10.80
CA THR A 27 -22.59 -5.09 11.74
C THR A 27 -21.15 -5.44 12.13
N ALA A 28 -20.83 -5.37 13.42
CA ALA A 28 -19.52 -5.73 13.93
C ALA A 28 -19.19 -7.22 13.68
N LEU A 29 -17.93 -7.49 13.37
CA LEU A 29 -17.38 -8.82 13.10
C LEU A 29 -16.35 -9.22 14.17
N ALA A 30 -15.86 -10.45 14.09
CA ALA A 30 -14.72 -10.87 14.91
C ALA A 30 -13.53 -9.91 14.72
N ALA A 31 -12.91 -9.52 15.83
CA ALA A 31 -11.75 -8.64 15.83
C ALA A 31 -10.57 -9.29 15.09
N PHE A 32 -9.79 -8.47 14.40
CA PHE A 32 -8.57 -8.91 13.73
C PHE A 32 -7.51 -9.35 14.76
N PRO A 33 -6.97 -10.58 14.65
CA PRO A 33 -6.10 -11.13 15.70
C PRO A 33 -4.65 -10.63 15.61
N GLY A 34 -4.24 -10.00 14.50
CA GLY A 34 -2.87 -9.56 14.25
C GLY A 34 -2.52 -8.15 14.79
N GLY A 35 -3.35 -7.59 15.67
CA GLY A 35 -3.23 -6.22 16.18
C GLY A 35 -3.65 -5.13 15.17
N PRO A 36 -3.71 -3.85 15.58
CA PRO A 36 -4.03 -2.74 14.68
C PRO A 36 -3.08 -2.68 13.47
N ARG A 37 -3.62 -2.32 12.30
CA ARG A 37 -2.83 -2.18 11.05
C ARG A 37 -3.22 -0.91 10.30
N ASP A 38 -2.26 -0.01 10.08
CA ASP A 38 -2.40 1.06 9.10
C ASP A 38 -1.91 0.59 7.73
N GLN A 39 -2.49 1.10 6.64
CA GLN A 39 -2.06 0.83 5.26
C GLN A 39 -1.99 -0.67 4.87
N ALA A 40 -2.76 -1.53 5.56
CA ALA A 40 -3.01 -2.88 5.09
C ALA A 40 -3.90 -2.85 3.84
N THR A 41 -3.80 -3.87 3.00
CA THR A 41 -4.75 -4.10 1.91
C THR A 41 -5.56 -5.36 2.16
N SER A 42 -6.63 -5.56 1.37
CA SER A 42 -7.42 -6.78 1.45
C SER A 42 -7.96 -7.21 0.09
N ALA A 43 -8.23 -8.50 -0.06
CA ALA A 43 -8.82 -9.09 -1.26
C ALA A 43 -9.88 -10.12 -0.87
N PHE A 44 -11.00 -10.13 -1.58
CA PHE A 44 -12.04 -11.16 -1.41
C PHE A 44 -11.90 -12.19 -2.54
N ILE A 45 -11.57 -13.44 -2.20
CA ILE A 45 -11.32 -14.52 -3.15
C ILE A 45 -11.98 -15.80 -2.64
N ASP A 46 -12.74 -16.48 -3.51
CA ASP A 46 -13.39 -17.77 -3.24
C ASP A 46 -14.15 -17.80 -1.90
N GLY A 47 -14.94 -16.76 -1.64
CA GLY A 47 -15.79 -16.67 -0.45
C GLY A 47 -15.08 -16.27 0.85
N ASN A 48 -13.78 -15.97 0.81
CA ASN A 48 -12.99 -15.57 1.97
C ASN A 48 -12.36 -14.20 1.76
N LEU A 49 -12.17 -13.47 2.85
CA LEU A 49 -11.47 -12.19 2.87
C LEU A 49 -10.03 -12.42 3.34
N TYR A 50 -9.06 -11.92 2.58
CA TYR A 50 -7.64 -11.96 2.93
C TYR A 50 -7.16 -10.55 3.24
N VAL A 51 -6.35 -10.39 4.29
CA VAL A 51 -5.72 -9.13 4.68
C VAL A 51 -4.21 -9.31 4.62
N PHE A 52 -3.54 -8.36 3.98
CA PHE A 52 -2.10 -8.40 3.70
C PHE A 52 -1.39 -7.25 4.42
N GLY A 53 -0.40 -7.61 5.25
CA GLY A 53 0.55 -6.67 5.84
C GLY A 53 -0.06 -5.50 6.61
N GLY A 54 0.47 -4.31 6.34
CA GLY A 54 0.22 -3.08 7.06
C GLY A 54 1.33 -2.73 8.05
N ILE A 55 1.18 -1.57 8.69
CA ILE A 55 2.05 -1.03 9.73
C ILE A 55 1.38 -1.26 11.08
N GLY A 56 2.12 -1.79 12.04
CA GLY A 56 1.61 -1.99 13.39
C GLY A 56 2.75 -2.07 14.40
N LYS A 57 2.45 -2.58 15.60
CA LYS A 57 3.47 -2.76 16.65
C LYS A 57 4.00 -4.19 16.67
N ASN A 58 5.32 -4.34 16.80
CA ASN A 58 5.97 -5.61 17.04
C ASN A 58 5.79 -6.05 18.51
N SER A 59 6.34 -7.21 18.89
CA SER A 59 6.27 -7.72 20.27
C SER A 59 6.94 -6.82 21.32
N GLU A 60 7.85 -5.95 20.89
CA GLU A 60 8.56 -4.98 21.73
C GLU A 60 7.86 -3.60 21.77
N GLY A 61 6.74 -3.43 21.05
CA GLY A 61 6.00 -2.17 20.98
C GLY A 61 6.54 -1.16 19.95
N LEU A 62 7.54 -1.53 19.14
CA LEU A 62 8.08 -0.69 18.07
C LEU A 62 7.22 -0.77 16.81
N THR A 63 7.15 0.35 16.08
CA THR A 63 6.41 0.42 14.81
C THR A 63 7.17 -0.36 13.74
N GLN A 64 6.50 -1.28 13.05
CA GLN A 64 7.09 -2.08 11.98
C GLN A 64 6.13 -2.33 10.82
N VAL A 65 6.68 -2.71 9.66
CA VAL A 65 5.95 -3.27 8.52
C VAL A 65 5.76 -4.78 8.70
N PHE A 66 4.55 -5.27 8.42
CA PHE A 66 4.23 -6.70 8.40
C PHE A 66 4.26 -7.27 6.98
N ASN A 67 4.63 -8.54 6.87
CA ASN A 67 4.63 -9.34 5.63
C ASN A 67 3.69 -10.57 5.72
N ASP A 68 2.75 -10.56 6.66
CA ASP A 68 1.86 -11.67 6.96
C ASP A 68 0.51 -11.59 6.22
N VAL A 69 -0.18 -12.73 6.20
CA VAL A 69 -1.52 -12.87 5.62
C VAL A 69 -2.48 -13.43 6.65
N HIS A 70 -3.64 -12.80 6.78
CA HIS A 70 -4.75 -13.30 7.58
C HIS A 70 -5.95 -13.59 6.71
N LYS A 71 -6.65 -14.69 6.99
CA LYS A 71 -7.88 -15.08 6.31
C LYS A 71 -9.07 -14.96 7.25
N TYR A 72 -10.12 -14.31 6.81
CA TYR A 72 -11.43 -14.25 7.45
C TYR A 72 -12.44 -15.09 6.66
N ASN A 73 -13.12 -15.97 7.39
CA ASN A 73 -14.25 -16.72 6.86
C ASN A 73 -15.57 -16.05 7.31
N PRO A 74 -16.33 -15.43 6.38
CA PRO A 74 -17.57 -14.73 6.71
C PRO A 74 -18.71 -15.67 7.13
N LYS A 75 -18.65 -16.97 6.81
CA LYS A 75 -19.67 -17.95 7.22
C LYS A 75 -19.54 -18.32 8.69
N THR A 76 -18.31 -18.38 9.20
CA THR A 76 -18.02 -18.73 10.60
C THR A 76 -17.69 -17.54 11.48
N ASN A 77 -17.60 -16.33 10.89
CA ASN A 77 -17.15 -15.11 11.56
C ASN A 77 -15.83 -15.32 12.33
N SER A 78 -14.84 -15.91 11.68
CA SER A 78 -13.56 -16.25 12.32
C SER A 78 -12.36 -15.92 11.46
N TRP A 79 -11.27 -15.56 12.13
CA TRP A 79 -9.97 -15.26 11.53
C TRP A 79 -8.97 -16.39 11.77
N VAL A 80 -8.01 -16.52 10.85
CA VAL A 80 -6.81 -17.34 11.03
C VAL A 80 -5.62 -16.62 10.41
N LYS A 81 -4.50 -16.58 11.13
CA LYS A 81 -3.20 -16.18 10.56
C LYS A 81 -2.68 -17.34 9.73
N LEU A 82 -2.35 -17.10 8.46
CA LEU A 82 -1.83 -18.13 7.58
C LEU A 82 -0.33 -18.33 7.85
N MET A 83 0.14 -19.55 7.66
CA MET A 83 1.57 -19.86 7.64
C MET A 83 2.12 -19.49 6.25
N SER A 84 2.15 -18.19 5.97
CA SER A 84 2.54 -17.62 4.68
C SER A 84 3.45 -16.43 4.91
N HIS A 85 4.56 -16.39 4.18
CA HIS A 85 5.60 -15.38 4.34
C HIS A 85 5.82 -14.68 3.00
N ALA A 86 5.34 -13.44 2.89
CA ALA A 86 5.64 -12.64 1.70
C ALA A 86 7.13 -12.32 1.66
N PRO A 87 7.77 -12.32 0.47
CA PRO A 87 9.20 -12.04 0.34
C PRO A 87 9.57 -10.58 0.68
N MET A 88 8.58 -9.69 0.74
CA MET A 88 8.74 -8.29 1.13
C MET A 88 7.70 -7.88 2.17
N GLY A 89 8.06 -6.96 3.06
CA GLY A 89 7.09 -6.25 3.90
C GLY A 89 6.11 -5.44 3.04
N MET A 90 4.87 -5.37 3.50
CA MET A 90 3.75 -4.83 2.73
C MET A 90 3.10 -3.66 3.46
N ALA A 91 3.58 -2.44 3.23
CA ALA A 91 2.97 -1.19 3.73
C ALA A 91 3.05 -0.09 2.67
N GLY A 92 1.91 0.52 2.34
CA GLY A 92 1.77 1.38 1.15
C GLY A 92 1.71 0.61 -0.17
N HIS A 93 1.62 -0.72 -0.10
CA HIS A 93 1.41 -1.60 -1.24
C HIS A 93 -0.03 -1.49 -1.75
N VAL A 94 -0.24 -1.92 -2.99
CA VAL A 94 -1.58 -2.15 -3.55
C VAL A 94 -1.82 -3.65 -3.67
N THR A 95 -3.10 -4.03 -3.65
CA THR A 95 -3.53 -5.40 -3.94
C THR A 95 -4.71 -5.38 -4.91
N PHE A 96 -4.68 -6.25 -5.91
CA PHE A 96 -5.80 -6.49 -6.82
C PHE A 96 -5.99 -8.00 -7.05
N VAL A 97 -7.20 -8.40 -7.43
CA VAL A 97 -7.50 -9.80 -7.76
C VAL A 97 -7.47 -9.99 -9.26
N HIS A 98 -6.76 -11.01 -9.73
CA HIS A 98 -6.76 -11.42 -11.12
C HIS A 98 -6.64 -12.95 -11.19
N ASN A 99 -7.51 -13.61 -11.96
CA ASN A 99 -7.56 -15.07 -12.13
C ASN A 99 -7.46 -15.87 -10.81
N GLY A 100 -8.24 -15.47 -9.80
CA GLY A 100 -8.33 -16.16 -8.51
C GLY A 100 -7.12 -15.98 -7.58
N LYS A 101 -6.19 -15.08 -7.90
CA LYS A 101 -5.01 -14.77 -7.09
C LYS A 101 -5.00 -13.32 -6.65
N ALA A 102 -4.39 -13.05 -5.50
CA ALA A 102 -4.12 -11.68 -5.05
C ALA A 102 -2.75 -11.26 -5.58
N TYR A 103 -2.70 -10.19 -6.35
CA TYR A 103 -1.46 -9.60 -6.86
C TYR A 103 -1.08 -8.38 -6.02
N VAL A 104 0.19 -8.29 -5.66
CA VAL A 104 0.74 -7.27 -4.77
C VAL A 104 1.96 -6.60 -5.39
N THR A 105 2.01 -5.27 -5.34
CA THR A 105 3.19 -4.49 -5.72
C THR A 105 3.24 -3.18 -4.95
N GLY A 106 4.36 -2.48 -5.00
CA GLY A 106 4.58 -1.25 -4.25
C GLY A 106 4.81 -1.49 -2.76
N GLY A 107 4.91 -0.38 -2.04
CA GLY A 107 5.17 -0.33 -0.62
C GLY A 107 6.63 -0.08 -0.26
N VAL A 108 6.83 0.30 1.00
CA VAL A 108 8.14 0.67 1.54
C VAL A 108 9.05 -0.55 1.72
N ASN A 109 10.36 -0.31 1.75
CA ASN A 109 11.31 -1.34 2.19
C ASN A 109 11.21 -1.55 3.71
N GLN A 110 10.98 -2.78 4.14
CA GLN A 110 10.74 -3.10 5.56
C GLN A 110 11.93 -2.76 6.46
N ASN A 111 13.17 -2.97 6.00
CA ASN A 111 14.35 -2.77 6.84
C ASN A 111 14.61 -1.27 7.04
N ILE A 112 14.49 -0.47 5.97
CA ILE A 112 14.65 0.99 6.05
C ILE A 112 13.55 1.60 6.91
N PHE A 113 12.30 1.14 6.74
CA PHE A 113 11.18 1.66 7.52
C PHE A 113 11.30 1.27 9.01
N ASN A 114 11.55 0.00 9.32
CA ASN A 114 11.66 -0.47 10.70
C ASN A 114 12.88 0.15 11.39
N GLY A 115 14.03 0.16 10.71
CA GLY A 115 15.28 0.74 11.21
C GLY A 115 15.13 2.22 11.59
N TYR A 116 14.34 2.99 10.85
CA TYR A 116 14.04 4.38 11.23
C TYR A 116 13.35 4.48 12.59
N PHE A 117 12.40 3.58 12.91
CA PHE A 117 11.74 3.59 14.21
C PHE A 117 12.60 2.98 15.32
N GLU A 118 13.49 2.04 14.98
CA GLU A 118 14.50 1.49 15.89
C GLU A 118 15.50 2.59 16.30
N ASP A 119 16.06 3.32 15.33
CA ASP A 119 16.98 4.44 15.54
C ASP A 119 16.33 5.54 16.42
N LEU A 120 15.07 5.90 16.14
CA LEU A 120 14.34 6.89 16.95
C LEU A 120 14.07 6.40 18.38
N ASN A 121 13.80 5.11 18.56
CA ASN A 121 13.63 4.52 19.88
C ASN A 121 14.94 4.55 20.67
N GLU A 122 16.08 4.23 20.03
CA GLU A 122 17.40 4.32 20.64
C GLU A 122 17.78 5.76 21.02
N ALA A 123 17.48 6.73 20.13
CA ALA A 123 17.74 8.14 20.39
C ALA A 123 16.95 8.71 21.58
N GLY A 124 15.79 8.12 21.90
CA GLY A 124 14.95 8.52 23.03
C GLY A 124 14.51 9.99 22.95
N LYS A 125 15.11 10.85 23.79
CA LYS A 125 14.82 12.30 23.84
C LYS A 125 15.99 13.17 23.35
N ASP A 126 17.07 12.57 22.86
CA ASP A 126 18.21 13.33 22.33
C ASP A 126 17.85 13.95 20.98
N SER A 127 17.59 15.26 20.98
CA SER A 127 17.23 16.00 19.77
C SER A 127 18.34 16.00 18.72
N THR A 128 19.60 15.98 19.14
CA THR A 128 20.74 15.99 18.20
C THR A 128 20.82 14.66 17.45
N ALA A 129 20.60 13.55 18.15
CA ALA A 129 20.50 12.24 17.53
C ALA A 129 19.30 12.15 16.58
N ILE A 130 18.12 12.64 17.00
CA ILE A 130 16.91 12.66 16.18
C ILE A 130 17.11 13.48 14.91
N ASP A 131 17.72 14.67 14.99
CA ASP A 131 18.01 15.50 13.82
C ASP A 131 18.95 14.80 12.84
N LYS A 132 19.98 14.10 13.35
CA LYS A 132 20.90 13.32 12.52
C LYS A 132 20.20 12.15 11.82
N ILE A 133 19.34 11.42 12.52
CA ILE A 133 18.53 10.32 11.98
C ILE A 133 17.65 10.85 10.84
N ASN A 134 16.93 11.95 11.08
CA ASN A 134 16.05 12.56 10.09
C ASN A 134 16.82 13.07 8.86
N ALA A 135 17.93 13.77 9.07
CA ALA A 135 18.78 14.25 7.98
C ALA A 135 19.26 13.09 7.10
N HIS A 136 19.78 12.03 7.71
CA HIS A 136 20.24 10.84 6.99
C HIS A 136 19.10 10.10 6.29
N TYR A 137 17.93 10.00 6.93
CA TYR A 137 16.76 9.31 6.39
C TYR A 137 16.21 10.02 5.17
N PHE A 138 16.14 11.36 5.15
CA PHE A 138 15.55 12.12 4.04
C PHE A 138 16.53 12.50 2.93
N ASP A 139 17.83 12.62 3.22
CA ASP A 139 18.86 12.99 2.24
C ASP A 139 19.37 11.78 1.42
N LYS A 140 18.44 11.14 0.70
CA LYS A 140 18.72 10.02 -0.20
C LYS A 140 18.01 10.19 -1.53
N LYS A 141 18.51 9.55 -2.60
CA LYS A 141 17.77 9.47 -3.87
C LYS A 141 16.60 8.50 -3.73
N ALA A 142 15.66 8.55 -4.66
CA ALA A 142 14.44 7.74 -4.57
C ALA A 142 14.73 6.24 -4.59
N GLU A 143 15.74 5.85 -5.36
CA GLU A 143 16.18 4.48 -5.57
C GLU A 143 16.74 3.86 -4.28
N ASP A 144 17.34 4.67 -3.41
CA ASP A 144 17.95 4.26 -2.14
C ASP A 144 16.92 3.83 -1.08
N TYR A 145 15.62 4.10 -1.29
CA TYR A 145 14.56 3.63 -0.40
C TYR A 145 14.02 2.25 -0.78
N PHE A 146 14.42 1.72 -1.94
CA PHE A 146 14.04 0.39 -2.42
C PHE A 146 12.55 0.10 -2.30
N PHE A 147 11.70 1.09 -2.65
CA PHE A 147 10.26 0.86 -2.74
C PHE A 147 9.99 -0.28 -3.72
N ASN A 148 9.13 -1.22 -3.31
CA ASN A 148 9.01 -2.51 -3.97
C ASN A 148 8.46 -2.35 -5.40
N LYS A 149 9.30 -2.66 -6.40
CA LYS A 149 8.91 -2.66 -7.82
C LYS A 149 8.49 -4.03 -8.35
N PHE A 150 8.63 -5.09 -7.55
CA PHE A 150 8.22 -6.44 -7.93
C PHE A 150 6.71 -6.58 -7.88
N LEU A 151 6.17 -7.38 -8.78
CA LEU A 151 4.82 -7.89 -8.75
C LEU A 151 4.84 -9.30 -8.19
N LEU A 152 4.12 -9.49 -7.08
CA LEU A 152 3.97 -10.77 -6.41
C LEU A 152 2.56 -11.29 -6.61
N SER A 153 2.39 -12.60 -6.72
CA SER A 153 1.07 -13.23 -6.63
C SER A 153 0.99 -14.14 -5.41
N PHE A 154 -0.08 -14.01 -4.63
CA PHE A 154 -0.48 -14.94 -3.59
C PHE A 154 -1.62 -15.83 -4.10
N ASP A 155 -1.44 -17.13 -4.01
CA ASP A 155 -2.43 -18.14 -4.38
C ASP A 155 -3.16 -18.66 -3.13
N PRO A 156 -4.47 -18.37 -2.95
CA PRO A 156 -5.22 -18.80 -1.78
C PRO A 156 -5.27 -20.32 -1.56
N SER A 157 -5.15 -21.12 -2.63
CA SER A 157 -5.22 -22.58 -2.55
C SER A 157 -3.97 -23.20 -1.92
N THR A 158 -2.81 -22.59 -2.16
CA THR A 158 -1.51 -23.08 -1.65
C THR A 158 -0.96 -22.22 -0.51
N GLN A 159 -1.50 -21.01 -0.33
CA GLN A 159 -1.03 -19.98 0.58
C GLN A 159 0.41 -19.52 0.29
N GLN A 160 0.90 -19.78 -0.92
CA GLN A 160 2.27 -19.46 -1.33
C GLN A 160 2.32 -18.17 -2.14
N TRP A 161 3.50 -17.54 -2.08
CA TRP A 161 3.87 -16.38 -2.88
C TRP A 161 4.69 -16.80 -4.08
N SER A 162 4.53 -16.08 -5.19
CA SER A 162 5.32 -16.28 -6.40
C SER A 162 5.70 -14.94 -7.02
N TYR A 163 6.85 -14.91 -7.66
CA TYR A 163 7.22 -13.81 -8.55
C TYR A 163 6.29 -13.82 -9.77
N ALA A 164 5.69 -12.67 -10.08
CA ALA A 164 4.77 -12.50 -11.20
C ALA A 164 5.20 -11.41 -12.19
N GLY A 165 6.36 -10.78 -11.98
CA GLY A 165 6.91 -9.73 -12.82
C GLY A 165 7.55 -8.61 -12.01
N GLU A 166 7.99 -7.57 -12.69
CA GLU A 166 8.49 -6.34 -12.06
C GLU A 166 8.26 -5.14 -12.98
N SER A 167 8.05 -3.97 -12.36
CA SER A 167 7.98 -2.71 -13.10
C SER A 167 9.34 -2.42 -13.76
N PRO A 168 9.37 -2.02 -15.05
CA PRO A 168 10.59 -1.57 -15.71
C PRO A 168 11.02 -0.17 -15.27
N TRP A 169 10.23 0.50 -14.42
CA TRP A 169 10.55 1.79 -13.82
C TRP A 169 10.91 1.63 -12.34
N TYR A 170 10.00 1.98 -11.44
CA TYR A 170 10.21 2.00 -9.99
C TYR A 170 8.94 1.60 -9.25
N GLY A 171 9.08 1.25 -7.97
CA GLY A 171 7.97 1.00 -7.06
C GLY A 171 7.48 2.28 -6.40
N THR A 172 6.24 2.26 -5.90
CA THR A 172 5.63 3.39 -5.19
C THR A 172 4.98 2.95 -3.88
N ALA A 173 4.89 3.82 -2.89
CA ALA A 173 4.05 3.63 -1.71
C ALA A 173 2.80 4.53 -1.78
N GLY A 174 1.61 3.95 -1.56
CA GLY A 174 0.35 4.69 -1.54
C GLY A 174 -0.19 5.10 -2.92
N ALA A 175 0.14 4.35 -3.97
CA ALA A 175 -0.53 4.47 -5.26
C ALA A 175 -2.00 4.02 -5.14
N ALA A 176 -2.87 4.57 -5.98
CA ALA A 176 -4.22 4.04 -6.14
C ALA A 176 -4.21 2.92 -7.19
N VAL A 177 -5.04 1.89 -7.01
CA VAL A 177 -5.16 0.75 -7.93
C VAL A 177 -6.58 0.61 -8.45
N VAL A 178 -6.71 0.28 -9.73
CA VAL A 178 -7.97 -0.14 -10.37
C VAL A 178 -7.68 -1.37 -11.21
N ASN A 179 -8.49 -2.42 -11.09
CA ASN A 179 -8.45 -3.59 -11.96
C ASN A 179 -9.78 -3.72 -12.70
N LYS A 180 -9.72 -4.02 -14.01
CA LYS A 180 -10.88 -4.43 -14.81
C LYS A 180 -10.44 -5.47 -15.84
N GLY A 181 -10.85 -6.72 -15.63
CA GLY A 181 -10.47 -7.84 -16.49
C GLY A 181 -8.95 -8.03 -16.47
N ASP A 182 -8.35 -8.00 -17.65
CA ASP A 182 -6.91 -8.23 -17.85
C ASP A 182 -6.07 -6.95 -17.77
N LYS A 183 -6.67 -5.82 -17.39
CA LYS A 183 -5.96 -4.54 -17.22
C LYS A 183 -6.02 -4.05 -15.79
N THR A 184 -4.87 -3.57 -15.31
CA THR A 184 -4.72 -2.94 -14.00
C THR A 184 -3.97 -1.63 -14.13
N TRP A 185 -4.44 -0.58 -13.46
CA TRP A 185 -3.78 0.73 -13.44
C TRP A 185 -3.26 1.03 -12.05
N LEU A 186 -2.01 1.51 -11.98
CA LEU A 186 -1.37 2.05 -10.79
C LEU A 186 -1.18 3.55 -10.98
N ILE A 187 -1.76 4.35 -10.10
CA ILE A 187 -1.88 5.79 -10.28
C ILE A 187 -1.15 6.50 -9.14
N ASN A 188 -0.14 7.29 -9.50
CA ASN A 188 0.66 8.13 -8.63
C ASN A 188 1.36 7.34 -7.49
N GLY A 189 1.36 7.86 -6.27
CA GLY A 189 2.07 7.29 -5.11
C GLY A 189 3.40 7.97 -4.81
N GLU A 190 3.93 7.72 -3.62
CA GLU A 190 5.27 8.17 -3.22
C GLU A 190 6.34 7.37 -3.95
N ALA A 191 7.27 8.04 -4.61
CA ALA A 191 8.50 7.44 -5.14
C ALA A 191 9.57 7.29 -4.05
N LYS A 192 9.50 8.13 -3.01
CA LYS A 192 10.24 8.05 -1.74
C LYS A 192 9.51 8.85 -0.66
N PRO A 193 9.89 8.75 0.63
CA PRO A 193 9.26 9.54 1.69
C PRO A 193 9.16 11.03 1.35
N GLY A 194 7.92 11.51 1.21
CA GLY A 194 7.60 12.91 0.92
C GLY A 194 7.80 13.39 -0.52
N LEU A 195 8.08 12.51 -1.48
CA LEU A 195 8.11 12.84 -2.92
C LEU A 195 7.15 11.92 -3.67
N ARG A 196 6.16 12.49 -4.36
CA ARG A 196 5.19 11.73 -5.17
C ARG A 196 5.55 11.72 -6.64
N THR A 197 4.98 10.77 -7.37
CA THR A 197 4.98 10.73 -8.83
C THR A 197 3.60 11.09 -9.36
N ASP A 198 3.55 11.71 -10.54
CA ASP A 198 2.34 11.90 -11.34
C ASP A 198 2.12 10.77 -12.35
N ALA A 199 2.99 9.75 -12.32
CA ALA A 199 2.95 8.64 -13.26
C ALA A 199 1.67 7.79 -13.13
N VAL A 200 1.22 7.29 -14.28
CA VAL A 200 0.21 6.24 -14.38
C VAL A 200 0.83 5.06 -15.10
N PHE A 201 0.81 3.90 -14.46
CA PHE A 201 1.27 2.64 -15.04
C PHE A 201 0.06 1.75 -15.35
N GLU A 202 0.11 1.05 -16.48
CA GLU A 202 -0.83 0.01 -16.84
C GLU A 202 -0.10 -1.34 -16.88
N LEU A 203 -0.67 -2.34 -16.21
CA LEU A 203 -0.33 -3.74 -16.33
C LEU A 203 -1.37 -4.38 -17.25
N ASP A 204 -0.90 -5.01 -18.32
CA ASP A 204 -1.73 -5.68 -19.32
C ASP A 204 -1.42 -7.18 -19.33
N PHE A 205 -2.40 -7.97 -18.92
CA PHE A 205 -2.39 -9.42 -18.82
C PHE A 205 -3.06 -10.12 -20.03
N THR A 206 -3.42 -9.39 -21.09
CA THR A 206 -4.17 -9.95 -22.24
C THR A 206 -3.36 -10.91 -23.11
N GLY A 207 -2.03 -10.80 -23.11
CA GLY A 207 -1.13 -11.67 -23.88
C GLY A 207 -0.47 -12.74 -23.02
N ASP A 208 0.33 -13.61 -23.66
CA ASP A 208 1.06 -14.69 -22.98
C ASP A 208 2.06 -14.20 -21.92
N ASN A 209 2.49 -12.94 -22.04
CA ASN A 209 3.41 -12.28 -21.12
C ASN A 209 2.80 -10.97 -20.61
N LEU A 210 2.95 -10.72 -19.32
CA LEU A 210 2.62 -9.43 -18.70
C LEU A 210 3.38 -8.29 -19.39
N LYS A 211 2.64 -7.26 -19.83
CA LYS A 211 3.20 -6.03 -20.38
C LYS A 211 3.00 -4.87 -19.40
N TRP A 212 4.00 -4.01 -19.31
CA TRP A 212 3.97 -2.78 -18.53
C TRP A 212 3.99 -1.58 -19.46
N ASN A 213 2.99 -0.71 -19.34
CA ASN A 213 2.90 0.53 -20.10
C ASN A 213 2.93 1.72 -19.14
N LYS A 214 3.50 2.84 -19.60
CA LYS A 214 3.39 4.13 -18.92
C LYS A 214 2.42 4.99 -19.70
N LEU A 215 1.35 5.41 -19.06
CA LEU A 215 0.31 6.24 -19.66
C LEU A 215 0.60 7.73 -19.42
N ALA A 216 -0.28 8.59 -19.94
CA ALA A 216 -0.24 10.02 -19.62
C ALA A 216 -0.33 10.23 -18.09
N PRO A 217 0.47 11.15 -17.52
CA PRO A 217 0.45 11.39 -16.10
C PRO A 217 -0.83 12.10 -15.65
N VAL A 218 -1.13 12.05 -14.35
CA VAL A 218 -2.25 12.76 -13.71
C VAL A 218 -1.82 13.38 -12.38
N ALA A 219 -2.46 14.50 -12.02
CA ALA A 219 -2.07 15.33 -10.87
C ALA A 219 -0.63 15.87 -10.94
N SER A 220 -0.15 16.14 -12.16
CA SER A 220 1.12 16.80 -12.43
C SER A 220 1.18 18.22 -11.81
N PRO A 221 2.39 18.73 -11.51
CA PRO A 221 3.69 18.05 -11.67
C PRO A 221 4.10 17.19 -10.48
N ASP A 222 3.52 17.42 -9.30
CA ASP A 222 4.00 16.82 -8.05
C ASP A 222 3.44 15.42 -7.80
N GLY A 223 2.22 15.13 -8.30
CA GLY A 223 1.47 13.94 -7.96
C GLY A 223 0.96 13.91 -6.53
N VAL A 224 0.22 12.86 -6.20
CA VAL A 224 -0.39 12.63 -4.88
C VAL A 224 -0.18 11.18 -4.43
N ALA A 225 -0.42 10.90 -3.14
CA ALA A 225 -0.48 9.53 -2.62
C ALA A 225 -1.69 9.38 -1.70
N GLY A 226 -2.21 8.17 -1.56
CA GLY A 226 -3.46 7.89 -0.83
C GLY A 226 -4.69 8.45 -1.54
N GLY A 227 -4.67 8.51 -2.87
CA GLY A 227 -5.84 8.86 -3.68
C GLY A 227 -6.82 7.70 -3.78
N PHE A 228 -8.03 8.01 -4.22
CA PHE A 228 -9.07 7.03 -4.53
C PHE A 228 -9.15 6.85 -6.03
N ALA A 229 -9.38 5.62 -6.47
CA ALA A 229 -9.57 5.31 -7.88
C ALA A 229 -10.68 4.29 -8.09
N GLY A 230 -11.28 4.31 -9.27
CA GLY A 230 -12.32 3.38 -9.68
C GLY A 230 -12.56 3.44 -11.18
N ILE A 231 -13.52 2.67 -11.66
CA ILE A 231 -13.94 2.69 -13.07
C ILE A 231 -15.45 2.87 -13.14
N SER A 232 -15.92 3.75 -14.02
CA SER A 232 -17.35 3.99 -14.26
C SER A 232 -17.58 4.16 -15.76
N ASN A 233 -18.47 3.35 -16.34
CA ASN A 233 -18.78 3.36 -17.78
C ASN A 233 -17.50 3.40 -18.65
N ASP A 234 -16.56 2.48 -18.38
CA ASP A 234 -15.25 2.35 -19.04
C ASP A 234 -14.26 3.51 -18.84
N SER A 235 -14.62 4.53 -18.07
CA SER A 235 -13.73 5.65 -17.73
C SER A 235 -13.05 5.41 -16.39
N LEU A 236 -11.72 5.53 -16.37
CA LEU A 236 -10.92 5.53 -15.15
C LEU A 236 -11.19 6.83 -14.36
N ILE A 237 -11.51 6.69 -13.08
CA ILE A 237 -11.70 7.80 -12.15
C ILE A 237 -10.52 7.80 -11.20
N PHE A 238 -9.93 8.99 -10.99
CA PHE A 238 -8.95 9.24 -9.95
C PHE A 238 -9.34 10.52 -9.19
N ALA A 239 -9.36 10.46 -7.86
CA ALA A 239 -9.84 11.55 -7.03
C ALA A 239 -9.07 11.67 -5.71
N GLY A 240 -8.88 12.90 -5.25
CA GLY A 240 -8.25 13.23 -3.96
C GLY A 240 -6.77 12.85 -3.89
N GLY A 241 -6.34 12.41 -2.71
CA GLY A 241 -4.94 12.13 -2.40
C GLY A 241 -4.22 13.36 -1.86
N ALA A 242 -3.12 13.15 -1.13
CA ALA A 242 -2.36 14.21 -0.51
C ALA A 242 -0.96 14.35 -1.13
N GLY A 243 -0.39 15.55 -1.09
CA GLY A 243 0.91 15.88 -1.70
C GLY A 243 1.63 17.07 -1.07
N PHE A 244 2.79 17.41 -1.64
CA PHE A 244 3.59 18.58 -1.27
C PHE A 244 3.89 19.39 -2.54
N LYS A 245 3.19 20.51 -2.72
CA LYS A 245 3.32 21.34 -3.92
C LYS A 245 4.74 21.91 -4.05
N GLY A 246 5.39 21.70 -5.19
CA GLY A 246 6.77 22.11 -5.47
C GLY A 246 7.84 21.10 -5.03
N SER A 247 7.45 19.96 -4.43
CA SER A 247 8.42 18.93 -4.04
C SER A 247 9.10 18.28 -5.24
N ARG A 248 8.40 18.12 -6.36
CA ARG A 248 9.01 17.56 -7.59
C ARG A 248 10.07 18.49 -8.15
N GLU A 249 9.80 19.79 -8.17
CA GLU A 249 10.77 20.82 -8.59
C GLU A 249 12.00 20.83 -7.67
N ASN A 250 11.81 20.84 -6.35
CA ASN A 250 12.91 20.76 -5.38
C ASN A 250 13.81 19.55 -5.65
N TYR A 251 13.22 18.37 -5.87
CA TYR A 251 13.97 17.15 -6.14
C TYR A 251 14.72 17.21 -7.48
N GLN A 252 14.09 17.75 -8.53
CA GLN A 252 14.74 17.97 -9.83
C GLN A 252 15.92 18.94 -9.74
N ASN A 253 15.83 19.92 -8.84
CA ASN A 253 16.89 20.87 -8.53
C ASN A 253 17.97 20.30 -7.57
N GLY A 254 17.93 19.00 -7.27
CA GLY A 254 18.95 18.30 -6.48
C GLY A 254 18.68 18.21 -4.98
N LYS A 255 17.58 18.78 -4.47
CA LYS A 255 17.21 18.70 -3.05
C LYS A 255 16.54 17.36 -2.72
N ASN A 256 17.32 16.41 -2.20
CA ASN A 256 16.82 15.07 -1.87
C ASN A 256 15.69 15.10 -0.81
N TYR A 257 15.82 15.93 0.23
CA TYR A 257 14.73 16.21 1.17
C TYR A 257 13.71 17.16 0.52
N ALA A 258 13.00 16.62 -0.48
CA ALA A 258 12.20 17.36 -1.45
C ALA A 258 11.06 18.19 -0.84
N HIS A 259 10.54 17.76 0.31
CA HIS A 259 9.40 18.38 0.99
C HIS A 259 9.77 19.15 2.25
N GLU A 260 11.05 19.34 2.54
CA GLU A 260 11.50 20.11 3.70
C GLU A 260 10.92 21.53 3.65
N GLY A 261 10.20 21.91 4.72
CA GLY A 261 9.54 23.20 4.86
C GLY A 261 8.24 23.36 4.06
N LEU A 262 7.86 22.37 3.24
CA LEU A 262 6.61 22.41 2.47
C LEU A 262 5.43 21.96 3.34
N LYS A 263 4.27 22.60 3.15
CA LYS A 263 3.01 22.19 3.78
C LYS A 263 2.34 21.09 2.95
N LYS A 264 1.82 20.07 3.63
CA LYS A 264 1.03 19.01 2.99
C LYS A 264 -0.32 19.55 2.53
N SER A 265 -0.71 19.27 1.29
CA SER A 265 -2.01 19.59 0.70
C SER A 265 -2.84 18.32 0.46
N TYR A 266 -4.16 18.44 0.43
CA TYR A 266 -5.16 17.37 0.23
C TYR A 266 -6.12 17.75 -0.89
#